data_AF-U1HI58-F1
#
_entry.id   AF-U1HI58-F1
#
_cell.length_a   1.000
_cell.length_b   1.000
_cell.length_c   1.000
_cell.angle_alpha   90.00
_cell.angle_beta   90.00
_cell.angle_gamma   90.00
#
_symmetry.space_group_name_H-M   'P 1'
#
loop_
_entity.id
_entity.type
_entity.pdbx_description
1 polymer ?
#
loop_
_entity_poly.entity_id
_entity_poly.type
_entity_poly.pdbx_seq_one_letter_code
_entity_poly.pdbx_strand_id
1 'polypeptide(L)'
;MPLQPPEEYHIHTPTPHVPNSRLPVLIYRSVLPLPPNEKEEEEDTAGSESRLNHPCSEEEGSPAFSAAGAARQAIEANHWYYGGIFKSYWAHHFHSVTHECYAVVAGRSRLLLGVGPLDGGVDEGGRKRERNGVQVELGTGDVIVLPVST
;
A
#
# COMPACT_ATOMS: atom_id res chain seq x y z
N MET A 1 -20.56 12.27 5.73
CA MET A 1 -20.70 11.78 4.33
C MET A 1 -21.26 10.38 4.39
N PRO A 2 -22.17 9.97 3.49
CA PRO A 2 -22.55 8.56 3.39
C PRO A 2 -21.33 7.71 3.04
N LEU A 3 -21.21 6.53 3.64
CA LEU A 3 -20.18 5.56 3.31
C LEU A 3 -20.31 5.19 1.83
N GLN A 4 -19.28 5.47 1.04
CA GLN A 4 -19.20 5.02 -0.34
C GLN A 4 -18.79 3.53 -0.37
N PRO A 5 -19.27 2.74 -1.34
CA PRO A 5 -18.72 1.41 -1.55
C PRO A 5 -17.22 1.50 -1.89
N PRO A 6 -16.42 0.46 -1.57
CA PRO A 6 -15.02 0.45 -1.94
C PRO A 6 -14.86 0.45 -3.46
N GLU A 7 -13.75 1.01 -3.94
CA GLU A 7 -13.30 0.77 -5.30
C GLU A 7 -12.83 -0.68 -5.42
N GLU A 8 -13.21 -1.35 -6.52
CA GLU A 8 -12.85 -2.74 -6.77
C GLU A 8 -11.96 -2.84 -8.02
N TYR A 9 -10.77 -3.42 -7.85
CA TYR A 9 -9.82 -3.64 -8.93
C TYR A 9 -9.61 -5.12 -9.15
N HIS A 10 -10.11 -5.64 -10.27
CA HIS A 10 -9.91 -7.02 -10.66
C HIS A 10 -8.70 -7.19 -11.58
N ILE A 11 -7.86 -8.17 -11.26
CA ILE A 11 -6.65 -8.50 -12.00
C ILE A 11 -6.87 -9.85 -12.67
N HIS A 12 -7.53 -9.84 -13.82
CA HIS A 12 -8.03 -11.07 -14.46
C HIS A 12 -6.97 -11.93 -15.17
N THR A 13 -5.74 -11.42 -15.32
CA THR A 13 -4.70 -12.08 -16.10
C THR A 13 -3.57 -12.54 -15.18
N PRO A 14 -3.56 -13.82 -14.75
CA PRO A 14 -2.40 -14.42 -14.13
C PRO A 14 -1.17 -14.28 -15.03
N THR A 15 -0.01 -14.07 -14.42
CA THR A 15 1.27 -14.20 -15.11
C THR A 15 1.91 -15.55 -14.75
N PRO A 16 2.96 -16.00 -15.46
CA PRO A 16 3.70 -17.19 -15.06
C PRO A 16 4.34 -17.08 -13.65
N HIS A 17 4.39 -15.88 -13.08
CA HIS A 17 5.09 -15.57 -11.84
C HIS A 17 4.17 -15.03 -10.74
N VAL A 18 3.00 -14.51 -11.09
CA VAL A 18 2.01 -13.99 -10.16
C VAL A 18 0.65 -14.61 -10.49
N PRO A 19 0.06 -15.42 -9.59
CA PRO A 19 -1.19 -16.10 -9.87
C PRO A 19 -2.36 -15.14 -10.10
N ASN A 20 -2.31 -13.94 -9.50
CA ASN A 20 -3.37 -12.93 -9.47
C ASN A 20 -4.69 -13.46 -8.91
N SER A 21 -5.07 -12.93 -7.74
CA SER A 21 -6.30 -13.37 -7.07
C SER A 21 -7.54 -13.19 -7.95
N ARG A 22 -8.51 -14.11 -7.83
CA ARG A 22 -9.83 -13.95 -8.45
C ARG A 22 -10.71 -12.94 -7.71
N LEU A 23 -10.38 -12.65 -6.46
CA LEU A 23 -11.03 -11.62 -5.66
C LEU A 23 -10.46 -10.25 -6.04
N PRO A 24 -11.28 -9.18 -6.01
CA PRO A 24 -10.78 -7.84 -6.28
C PRO A 24 -9.89 -7.34 -5.14
N VAL A 25 -8.93 -6.48 -5.49
CA VAL A 25 -8.36 -5.54 -4.53
C VAL A 25 -9.43 -4.52 -4.19
N LEU A 26 -9.63 -4.27 -2.89
CA LEU A 26 -10.61 -3.31 -2.40
C LEU A 26 -9.89 -2.07 -1.87
N ILE A 27 -10.38 -0.89 -2.22
CA ILE A 27 -9.88 0.37 -1.67
C ILE A 27 -11.03 1.17 -1.07
N TYR A 28 -10.94 1.41 0.22
CA TYR A 28 -11.84 2.25 0.98
C TYR A 28 -11.22 3.64 1.08
N ARG A 29 -11.84 4.63 0.42
CA ARG A 29 -11.29 5.99 0.31
C ARG A 29 -11.60 6.84 1.53
N SER A 30 -10.56 7.46 2.09
CA SER A 30 -10.67 8.45 3.17
C SER A 30 -11.56 8.00 4.34
N VAL A 31 -11.47 6.72 4.71
CA VAL A 31 -12.29 6.12 5.77
C VAL A 31 -11.68 6.25 7.15
N LEU A 32 -10.41 6.62 7.23
CA LEU A 32 -9.73 6.91 8.47
C LEU A 32 -9.69 8.42 8.73
N PRO A 33 -9.78 8.85 10.00
CA PRO A 33 -9.64 10.25 10.35
C PRO A 33 -8.26 10.75 9.92
N LEU A 34 -8.23 11.89 9.24
CA LEU A 34 -6.97 12.54 8.88
C LEU A 34 -6.28 13.04 10.16
N PRO A 35 -4.94 12.97 10.23
CA PRO A 35 -4.22 13.68 11.27
C PRO A 35 -4.55 15.19 11.17
N PRO A 36 -4.55 15.93 12.30
CA PRO A 36 -4.72 17.39 12.27
C PRO A 36 -3.70 17.99 11.31
N ASN A 37 -4.18 18.86 10.40
CA ASN A 37 -3.42 19.41 9.27
C ASN A 37 -2.00 19.85 9.71
N GLU A 38 -0.98 19.22 9.15
CA GLU A 38 0.41 19.68 9.27
C GLU A 38 0.48 21.02 8.53
N LYS A 39 0.95 22.08 9.21
CA LYS A 39 1.32 23.30 8.49
C LYS A 39 2.47 22.91 7.58
N GLU A 40 2.35 23.20 6.29
CA GLU A 40 3.40 22.96 5.28
C GLU A 40 4.73 23.51 5.80
N GLU A 41 5.61 22.63 6.27
CA GLU A 41 6.98 23.00 6.59
C GLU A 41 7.74 23.08 5.26
N GLU A 42 8.12 24.31 4.92
CA GLU A 42 8.92 24.68 3.77
C GLU A 42 10.25 23.90 3.80
N GLU A 43 10.50 23.16 2.72
CA GLU A 43 11.63 22.24 2.54
C GLU A 43 12.96 23.02 2.52
N ASP A 44 13.75 22.94 3.59
CA ASP A 44 15.15 23.42 3.59
C ASP A 44 16.07 22.26 3.16
N THR A 45 16.52 22.32 1.91
CA THR A 45 17.44 21.36 1.30
C THR A 45 18.83 21.39 1.94
N ALA A 46 19.24 20.30 2.61
CA ALA A 46 20.65 19.89 2.70
C ALA A 46 20.76 18.40 3.04
N GLY A 47 21.51 17.65 2.21
CA GLY A 47 21.52 16.19 2.23
C GLY A 47 22.42 15.52 3.26
N SER A 48 22.29 14.19 3.36
CA SER A 48 23.39 13.23 3.47
C SER A 48 22.86 11.80 3.53
N GLU A 49 23.53 10.90 2.82
CA GLU A 49 23.21 9.48 2.73
C GLU A 49 23.56 8.70 4.01
N SER A 50 23.03 7.47 4.06
CA SER A 50 23.30 6.37 5.01
C SER A 50 22.48 6.33 6.31
N ARG A 51 21.45 5.47 6.30
CA ARG A 51 21.14 4.54 7.41
C ARG A 51 20.15 3.48 6.92
N LEU A 52 20.70 2.32 6.57
CA LEU A 52 19.93 1.11 6.34
C LEU A 52 19.33 0.62 7.68
N ASN A 53 18.05 0.26 7.62
CA ASN A 53 17.33 -0.66 8.50
C ASN A 53 17.51 -0.42 10.00
N HIS A 54 16.79 0.56 10.54
CA HIS A 54 16.37 0.61 11.94
C HIS A 54 14.85 0.71 11.98
N PRO A 55 14.15 0.06 12.94
CA PRO A 55 12.74 0.36 13.19
C PRO A 55 12.63 1.87 13.44
N CYS A 56 11.68 2.50 12.76
CA CYS A 56 11.43 3.93 12.92
C CYS A 56 11.08 4.14 14.40
N SER A 57 11.94 4.83 15.15
CA SER A 57 11.69 5.11 16.56
C SER A 57 10.37 5.85 16.69
N GLU A 58 9.52 5.30 17.54
CA GLU A 58 8.18 5.79 17.84
C GLU A 58 8.31 7.09 18.62
N GLU A 59 8.30 8.22 17.93
CA GLU A 59 8.20 9.54 18.57
C GLU A 59 6.76 9.70 19.08
N GLU A 60 6.53 9.28 20.33
CA GLU A 60 5.23 9.43 21.00
C GLU A 60 4.81 10.91 21.00
N GLY A 61 3.74 11.21 20.25
CA GLY A 61 3.18 12.57 20.14
C GLY A 61 3.07 13.14 18.73
N SER A 62 3.63 12.47 17.71
CA SER A 62 3.45 12.88 16.30
C SER A 62 1.98 12.75 15.84
N PRO A 63 1.45 13.63 14.97
CA PRO A 63 0.12 13.47 14.37
C PRO A 63 -0.11 12.09 13.72
N ALA A 64 0.94 11.52 13.12
CA ALA A 64 0.93 10.19 12.55
C ALA A 64 0.68 9.08 13.61
N PHE A 65 1.12 9.29 14.86
CA PHE A 65 0.87 8.36 15.97
C PHE A 65 -0.61 8.35 16.38
N SER A 66 -1.30 9.51 16.27
CA SER A 66 -2.75 9.59 16.51
C SER A 66 -3.56 8.95 15.37
N ALA A 67 -3.17 9.17 14.11
CA ALA A 67 -3.82 8.55 12.96
C ALA A 67 -3.61 7.03 12.91
N ALA A 68 -2.39 6.55 13.21
CA ALA A 68 -2.09 5.12 13.27
C ALA A 68 -2.86 4.40 14.40
N GLY A 69 -3.02 5.04 15.57
CA GLY A 69 -3.83 4.51 16.66
C GLY A 69 -5.31 4.36 16.27
N ALA A 70 -5.89 5.37 15.62
CA ALA A 70 -7.27 5.31 15.13
C ALA A 70 -7.44 4.25 14.02
N ALA A 71 -6.49 4.17 13.10
CA ALA A 71 -6.45 3.16 12.04
C ALA A 71 -6.43 1.74 12.61
N ARG A 72 -5.55 1.51 13.59
CA ARG A 72 -5.45 0.23 14.29
C ARG A 72 -6.77 -0.15 14.94
N GLN A 73 -7.38 0.75 15.70
CA GLN A 73 -8.65 0.46 16.39
C GLN A 73 -9.76 0.07 15.39
N ALA A 74 -9.89 0.82 14.28
CA ALA A 74 -10.90 0.55 13.26
C ALA A 74 -10.68 -0.80 12.56
N ILE A 75 -9.42 -1.14 12.27
CA ILE A 75 -9.06 -2.38 11.56
C ILE A 75 -9.16 -3.61 12.47
N GLU A 76 -8.63 -3.55 13.70
CA GLU A 76 -8.70 -4.66 14.67
C GLU A 76 -10.14 -4.97 15.11
N ALA A 77 -11.03 -3.98 15.14
CA ALA A 77 -12.46 -4.19 15.40
C ALA A 77 -13.14 -5.11 14.35
N ASN A 78 -12.52 -5.27 13.18
CA ASN A 78 -12.95 -6.18 12.11
C ASN A 78 -12.12 -7.48 12.07
N HIS A 79 -11.47 -7.84 13.19
CA HIS A 79 -10.69 -9.08 13.37
C HIS A 79 -9.43 -9.21 12.51
N TRP A 80 -8.91 -8.11 11.96
CA TRP A 80 -7.58 -8.08 11.36
C TRP A 80 -6.51 -8.03 12.45
N TYR A 81 -5.40 -8.75 12.23
CA TYR A 81 -4.26 -8.75 13.15
C TYR A 81 -3.32 -7.58 12.86
N TYR A 82 -2.92 -6.85 13.89
CA TYR A 82 -1.94 -5.77 13.75
C TYR A 82 -0.54 -6.33 13.41
N GLY A 83 -0.02 -5.93 12.24
CA GLY A 83 1.30 -6.33 11.76
C GLY A 83 2.43 -5.34 12.07
N GLY A 84 2.10 -4.10 12.44
CA GLY A 84 3.07 -3.01 12.60
C GLY A 84 2.81 -1.81 11.69
N ILE A 85 3.69 -0.81 11.77
CA ILE A 85 3.76 0.32 10.85
C ILE A 85 5.01 0.14 9.98
N PHE A 86 4.82 0.21 8.66
CA PHE A 86 5.88 -0.05 7.68
C PHE A 86 6.10 1.17 6.79
N LYS A 87 7.36 1.42 6.41
CA LYS A 87 7.69 2.36 5.32
C LYS A 87 7.37 1.70 3.97
N SER A 88 7.32 2.50 2.91
CA SER A 88 7.12 2.01 1.54
C SER A 88 8.14 0.92 1.17
N TYR A 89 7.66 -0.20 0.63
CA TYR A 89 8.47 -1.28 0.10
C TYR A 89 8.33 -1.34 -1.42
N TRP A 90 9.46 -1.49 -2.13
CA TRP A 90 9.50 -1.31 -3.58
C TRP A 90 9.68 -2.61 -4.37
N ALA A 91 10.04 -3.71 -3.71
CA ALA A 91 10.17 -4.98 -4.40
C ALA A 91 8.80 -5.64 -4.56
N HIS A 92 8.51 -6.04 -5.79
CA HIS A 92 7.31 -6.81 -6.13
C HIS A 92 7.31 -8.14 -5.38
N HIS A 93 6.24 -8.42 -4.66
CA HIS A 93 6.02 -9.68 -3.97
C HIS A 93 4.52 -9.93 -3.85
N PHE A 94 4.16 -11.17 -3.51
CA PHE A 94 2.81 -11.56 -3.16
C PHE A 94 2.85 -12.51 -1.97
N HIS A 95 1.74 -12.61 -1.26
CA HIS A 95 1.55 -13.61 -0.21
C HIS A 95 0.72 -14.78 -0.73
N SER A 96 1.20 -16.01 -0.54
CA SER A 96 0.55 -17.22 -1.07
C SER A 96 -0.66 -17.69 -0.26
N VAL A 97 -0.75 -17.29 1.02
CA VAL A 97 -1.79 -17.76 1.96
C VAL A 97 -2.41 -16.65 2.81
N THR A 98 -1.95 -15.41 2.67
CA THR A 98 -2.33 -14.30 3.54
C THR A 98 -2.99 -13.20 2.73
N HIS A 99 -4.14 -12.72 3.21
CA HIS A 99 -4.71 -11.44 2.80
C HIS A 99 -4.07 -10.34 3.63
N GLU A 100 -3.78 -9.20 3.01
CA GLU A 100 -3.20 -8.06 3.71
C GLU A 100 -4.18 -6.88 3.71
N CYS A 101 -4.20 -6.14 4.81
CA CYS A 101 -4.98 -4.93 4.97
C CYS A 101 -4.03 -3.82 5.45
N TYR A 102 -3.88 -2.78 4.64
CA TYR A 102 -3.00 -1.66 4.94
C TYR A 102 -3.79 -0.36 5.03
N ALA A 103 -3.52 0.42 6.07
CA ALA A 103 -3.95 1.81 6.19
C ALA A 103 -2.82 2.74 5.77
N VAL A 104 -3.12 3.74 4.95
CA VAL A 104 -2.18 4.82 4.66
C VAL A 104 -2.36 5.91 5.71
N VAL A 105 -1.44 5.96 6.67
CA VAL A 105 -1.52 6.89 7.82
C VAL A 105 -0.73 8.18 7.62
N ALA A 106 0.13 8.24 6.59
CA ALA A 106 0.89 9.42 6.21
C ALA A 106 1.32 9.37 4.73
N GLY A 107 1.37 10.52 4.07
CA GLY A 107 1.84 10.68 2.69
C GLY A 107 0.88 10.15 1.63
N ARG A 108 1.46 9.76 0.49
CA ARG A 108 0.78 9.28 -0.73
C ARG A 108 1.68 8.28 -1.44
N SER A 109 1.09 7.30 -2.11
CA SER A 109 1.81 6.24 -2.83
C SER A 109 1.11 5.87 -4.12
N ARG A 110 1.84 5.25 -5.04
CA ARG A 110 1.31 4.64 -6.27
C ARG A 110 1.71 3.18 -6.31
N LEU A 111 0.72 2.30 -6.24
CA LEU A 111 0.92 0.85 -6.36
C LEU A 111 0.76 0.40 -7.81
N LEU A 112 1.57 -0.59 -8.19
CA LEU A 112 1.39 -1.35 -9.42
C LEU A 112 1.04 -2.78 -9.03
N LEU A 113 -0.21 -3.18 -9.29
CA LEU A 113 -0.77 -4.47 -8.92
C LEU A 113 -0.71 -5.46 -10.08
N GLY A 114 -0.59 -6.74 -9.77
CA GLY A 114 -0.70 -7.83 -10.73
C GLY A 114 0.53 -8.09 -11.59
N VAL A 115 1.68 -7.53 -11.20
CA VAL A 115 2.94 -7.62 -11.94
C VAL A 115 4.05 -8.08 -11.00
N GLY A 116 4.70 -9.17 -11.37
CA GLY A 116 5.86 -9.72 -10.69
C GLY A 116 7.18 -9.15 -11.21
N PRO A 117 8.28 -9.39 -10.50
CA PRO A 117 9.59 -8.87 -10.88
C PRO A 117 10.08 -9.41 -12.24
N LEU A 118 9.63 -10.61 -12.63
CA LEU A 118 10.01 -11.30 -13.86
C LEU A 118 9.11 -10.98 -15.07
N ASP A 119 8.02 -10.22 -14.89
CA ASP A 119 7.04 -9.97 -15.96
C ASP A 119 7.49 -8.91 -16.98
N GLY A 120 8.56 -8.15 -16.68
CA GLY A 120 9.12 -7.13 -17.58
C GLY A 120 10.17 -7.64 -18.57
N GLY A 121 10.23 -8.96 -18.80
CA GLY A 121 11.23 -9.60 -19.66
C GLY A 121 11.10 -9.26 -21.15
N VAL A 122 11.99 -9.84 -21.96
CA VAL A 122 11.93 -9.77 -23.43
C VAL A 122 11.23 -11.02 -23.96
N ASP A 123 10.37 -10.88 -24.96
CA ASP A 123 9.78 -12.01 -25.67
C ASP A 123 10.84 -12.75 -26.53
N GLU A 124 10.48 -13.90 -27.10
CA GLU A 124 11.38 -14.70 -27.96
C GLU A 124 11.89 -13.91 -29.19
N GLY A 125 11.23 -12.81 -29.56
CA GLY A 125 11.63 -11.89 -30.64
C GLY A 125 12.45 -10.68 -30.17
N GLY A 126 12.85 -10.63 -28.89
CA GLY A 126 13.63 -9.54 -28.33
C GLY A 126 12.83 -8.26 -28.05
N ARG A 127 11.49 -8.30 -28.08
CA ARG A 127 10.64 -7.16 -27.71
C ARG A 127 10.36 -7.17 -26.21
N LYS A 128 10.53 -6.03 -25.56
CA LYS A 128 10.21 -5.87 -24.13
C LYS A 128 8.72 -6.13 -23.92
N ARG A 129 8.37 -7.11 -23.08
CA ARG A 129 7.00 -7.34 -22.66
C ARG A 129 6.51 -6.15 -21.83
N GLU A 130 5.30 -5.72 -22.12
CA GLU A 130 4.66 -4.64 -21.40
C GLU A 130 4.20 -5.12 -20.02
N ARG A 131 4.46 -4.32 -18.98
CA ARG A 131 3.98 -4.60 -17.63
C ARG A 131 2.53 -4.14 -17.53
N ASN A 132 1.61 -5.02 -17.93
CA ASN A 132 0.17 -4.75 -17.97
C ASN A 132 -0.49 -4.87 -16.58
N GLY A 133 0.05 -4.14 -15.60
CA GLY A 133 -0.50 -4.07 -14.26
C GLY A 133 -1.54 -2.97 -14.08
N VAL A 134 -2.26 -3.04 -12.98
CA VAL A 134 -3.20 -2.00 -12.57
C VAL A 134 -2.45 -1.00 -11.69
N GLN A 135 -2.41 0.26 -12.10
CA GLN A 135 -1.86 1.34 -11.27
C GLN A 135 -2.96 1.96 -10.42
N VAL A 136 -2.70 2.11 -9.12
CA VAL A 136 -3.63 2.77 -8.22
C VAL A 136 -2.89 3.74 -7.31
N GLU A 137 -3.46 4.94 -7.16
CA GLU A 137 -2.97 5.93 -6.21
C GLU A 137 -3.64 5.73 -4.85
N LEU A 138 -2.87 5.88 -3.78
CA LEU A 138 -3.36 5.87 -2.40
C LEU A 138 -2.91 7.15 -1.70
N GLY A 139 -3.80 7.70 -0.87
CA GLY A 139 -3.51 8.85 -0.01
C GLY A 139 -3.76 8.54 1.46
N THR A 140 -3.28 9.44 2.31
CA THR A 140 -3.57 9.39 3.76
C THR A 140 -5.08 9.28 4.00
N GLY A 141 -5.48 8.35 4.86
CA GLY A 141 -6.87 8.07 5.16
C GLY A 141 -7.46 6.87 4.39
N ASP A 142 -6.78 6.40 3.34
CA ASP A 142 -7.22 5.24 2.55
C ASP A 142 -6.87 3.92 3.25
N VAL A 143 -7.72 2.91 3.06
CA VAL A 143 -7.45 1.52 3.45
C VAL A 143 -7.53 0.62 2.22
N ILE A 144 -6.49 -0.19 2.00
CA ILE A 144 -6.40 -1.15 0.91
C ILE A 144 -6.43 -2.58 1.47
N VAL A 145 -7.27 -3.43 0.88
CA VAL A 145 -7.30 -4.87 1.14
C VAL A 145 -6.77 -5.60 -0.08
N LEU A 146 -5.62 -6.23 0.08
CA LEU A 146 -4.96 -7.07 -0.92
C LEU A 146 -5.36 -8.52 -0.68
N PRO A 147 -6.06 -9.16 -1.63
CA PRO A 147 -6.33 -10.56 -1.51
C PRO A 147 -5.05 -11.39 -1.70
N VAL A 148 -5.06 -12.60 -1.15
CA VAL A 148 -3.99 -13.57 -1.37
C VAL A 148 -3.65 -13.72 -2.86
N SER A 149 -2.35 -13.81 -3.17
CA SER A 149 -1.79 -13.93 -4.52
C SER A 149 -1.97 -12.73 -5.46
N THR A 150 -2.02 -11.50 -4.93
CA THR A 150 -2.08 -10.23 -5.70
C THR A 150 -0.71 -9.70 -6.07
#